data_AF-A0A2V3A789-F1
#
_entry.id   AF-A0A2V3A789-F1
#
_cell.length_a   1.000
_cell.length_b   1.000
_cell.length_c   1.000
_cell.angle_alpha   90.00
_cell.angle_beta   90.00
_cell.angle_gamma   90.00
#
_symmetry.space_group_name_H-M   'P 1'
#
loop_
_entity.id
_entity.type
_entity.pdbx_description
1 polymer ?
#
loop_
_entity_poly.entity_id
_entity_poly.type
_entity_poly.pdbx_seq_one_letter_code
_entity_poly.pdbx_strand_id
1 'polypeptide(L)'
;MLKHCDLVLQVALKNVELPRINVFFGAIGIFTKIEMYVFNNGIPRNMPTFQKLIVNFECDFDESKTNLLKTLEEFREAFENGNLPDHHRLFGNMTEKDWTFLEFKHLDHHLKQFNV
;
A
#
# COMPACT_ATOMS: atom_id res chain seq x y z
N MET A 1 -11.71 4.68 -5.24
CA MET A 1 -10.83 3.49 -5.31
C MET A 1 -9.46 3.85 -5.87
N LEU A 2 -9.31 4.22 -7.14
CA LEU A 2 -7.98 4.43 -7.76
C LEU A 2 -7.13 5.46 -7.00
N LYS A 3 -7.75 6.55 -6.55
CA LYS A 3 -7.08 7.55 -5.71
C LYS A 3 -6.57 6.98 -4.36
N HIS A 4 -7.25 5.99 -3.79
CA HIS A 4 -6.78 5.30 -2.58
C HIS A 4 -5.53 4.46 -2.89
N CYS A 5 -5.53 3.72 -4.01
CA CYS A 5 -4.34 2.97 -4.44
C CYS A 5 -3.14 3.88 -4.70
N ASP A 6 -3.37 5.02 -5.36
CA ASP A 6 -2.35 6.04 -5.59
C ASP A 6 -1.76 6.53 -4.25
N LEU A 7 -2.61 6.91 -3.28
CA LEU A 7 -2.15 7.36 -1.97
C LEU A 7 -1.35 6.31 -1.19
N VAL A 8 -1.65 5.02 -1.35
CA VAL A 8 -0.89 3.94 -0.70
C VAL A 8 0.51 3.83 -1.29
N LEU A 9 0.65 3.81 -2.62
CA LEU A 9 1.96 3.81 -3.29
C LEU A 9 2.81 5.04 -2.92
N GLN A 10 2.17 6.20 -2.73
CA GLN A 10 2.85 7.41 -2.29
C GLN A 10 3.48 7.29 -0.89
N VAL A 11 3.06 6.32 -0.06
CA VAL A 11 3.73 6.02 1.22
C VAL A 11 5.11 5.43 0.97
N ALA A 12 5.23 4.49 0.03
CA ALA A 12 6.50 3.90 -0.36
C ALA A 12 7.43 4.95 -0.98
N LEU A 13 6.87 5.91 -1.73
CA LEU A 13 7.61 7.04 -2.31
C LEU A 13 7.95 8.16 -1.30
N LYS A 14 7.58 8.02 -0.03
CA LYS A 14 7.78 9.03 1.04
C LYS A 14 7.04 10.36 0.77
N ASN A 15 6.11 10.40 -0.19
CA ASN A 15 5.27 11.56 -0.50
C ASN A 15 4.09 11.68 0.48
N VAL A 16 3.67 10.57 1.09
CA VAL A 16 2.62 10.53 2.12
C VAL A 16 3.19 9.92 3.40
N GLU A 17 3.27 10.73 4.47
CA GLU A 17 3.67 10.21 5.78
C GLU A 17 2.47 9.72 6.59
N LEU A 18 2.50 8.44 6.96
CA LEU A 18 1.52 7.81 7.83
C LEU A 18 1.71 8.24 9.30
N PRO A 19 0.60 8.48 10.04
CA PRO A 19 0.68 8.85 11.45
C PRO A 19 1.28 7.69 12.28
N ARG A 20 1.82 8.05 13.45
CA ARG A 20 2.30 7.06 14.41
C ARG A 20 1.14 6.20 14.91
N ILE A 21 1.42 4.93 15.17
CA ILE A 21 0.46 3.98 15.74
C ILE A 21 0.98 3.46 17.07
N ASN A 22 0.06 2.94 17.90
CA ASN A 22 0.42 2.21 19.10
C ASN A 22 1.22 0.94 18.73
N VAL A 23 2.21 0.59 19.55
CA VAL A 23 3.03 -0.63 19.42
C VAL A 23 2.19 -1.90 19.28
N PHE A 24 1.02 -1.96 19.92
CA PHE A 24 0.10 -3.09 19.78
C PHE A 24 -0.41 -3.26 18.35
N PHE A 25 -0.81 -2.17 17.68
CA PHE A 25 -1.23 -2.22 16.27
C PHE A 25 -0.05 -2.52 15.34
N GLY A 26 1.15 -2.02 15.67
CA GLY A 26 2.36 -2.38 14.93
C GLY A 26 2.68 -3.87 15.00
N ALA A 27 2.54 -4.49 16.19
CA ALA A 27 2.72 -5.93 16.35
C ALA A 27 1.71 -6.71 15.50
N ILE A 28 0.42 -6.34 15.53
CA ILE A 28 -0.62 -6.95 14.70
C ILE A 28 -0.24 -6.87 13.22
N GLY A 29 0.15 -5.69 12.73
CA GLY A 29 0.52 -5.52 11.32
C GLY A 29 1.72 -6.38 10.91
N ILE A 30 2.75 -6.48 11.75
CA ILE A 30 3.90 -7.36 11.52
C ILE A 30 3.45 -8.83 11.42
N PHE A 31 2.61 -9.31 12.35
CA PHE A 31 2.08 -10.67 12.29
C PHE A 31 1.25 -10.91 11.04
N THR A 32 0.41 -9.95 10.64
CA THR A 32 -0.38 -10.06 9.40
C THR A 32 0.51 -10.12 8.16
N LYS A 33 1.59 -9.33 8.08
CA LYS A 33 2.57 -9.43 6.98
C LYS A 33 3.17 -10.84 6.91
N ILE A 34 3.59 -11.40 8.05
CA ILE A 34 4.17 -12.74 8.14
C ILE A 34 3.15 -13.80 7.69
N GLU A 35 1.92 -13.72 8.19
CA GLU A 35 0.82 -14.62 7.82
C GLU A 35 0.56 -14.58 6.31
N MET A 36 0.48 -13.39 5.72
CA MET A 36 0.29 -13.21 4.27
C MET A 36 1.40 -13.88 3.46
N TYR A 37 2.65 -13.82 3.91
CA TYR A 37 3.76 -14.51 3.26
C TYR A 37 3.66 -16.03 3.38
N VAL A 38 3.44 -16.54 4.59
CA VAL A 38 3.47 -17.98 4.89
C VAL A 38 2.32 -18.70 4.19
N PHE A 39 1.13 -18.13 4.21
CA PHE A 39 -0.08 -18.76 3.66
C PHE A 39 -0.46 -18.27 2.27
N ASN A 40 0.31 -17.32 1.71
CA ASN A 40 -0.02 -16.63 0.47
C ASN A 40 -1.44 -16.00 0.48
N ASN A 41 -1.91 -15.59 1.67
CA ASN A 41 -3.24 -15.01 1.84
C ASN A 41 -3.37 -13.68 1.07
N GLY A 42 -4.61 -13.31 0.77
CA GLY A 42 -4.94 -11.95 0.31
C GLY A 42 -4.97 -10.96 1.47
N ILE A 43 -5.26 -9.69 1.16
CA ILE A 43 -5.53 -8.69 2.20
C ILE A 43 -6.76 -9.15 3.03
N PRO A 44 -6.64 -9.23 4.37
CA PRO A 44 -7.76 -9.59 5.24
C PRO A 44 -8.96 -8.67 5.04
N ARG A 45 -10.16 -9.26 5.04
CA ARG A 45 -11.41 -8.48 5.00
C ARG A 45 -11.49 -7.58 6.24
N ASN A 46 -11.96 -6.35 6.04
CA ASN A 46 -12.11 -5.34 7.09
C ASN A 46 -10.80 -4.93 7.79
N MET A 47 -9.66 -5.14 7.14
CA MET A 47 -8.41 -4.55 7.62
C MET A 47 -8.55 -3.02 7.67
N PRO A 48 -8.20 -2.37 8.80
CA PRO A 48 -8.32 -0.92 8.91
C PRO A 48 -7.32 -0.22 7.99
N THR A 49 -7.77 0.85 7.36
CA THR A 49 -6.94 1.76 6.57
C THR A 49 -6.61 3.00 7.41
N PHE A 50 -5.41 3.56 7.23
CA PHE A 50 -5.06 4.84 7.85
C PHE A 50 -5.99 5.95 7.34
N GLN A 51 -6.47 6.83 8.24
CA GLN A 51 -7.38 7.91 7.88
C GLN A 51 -6.89 8.78 6.71
N LYS A 52 -5.57 9.02 6.61
CA LYS A 52 -4.95 9.79 5.52
C LYS A 52 -5.09 9.14 4.14
N LEU A 53 -5.33 7.84 4.09
CA LEU A 53 -5.45 7.08 2.85
C LEU A 53 -6.92 6.86 2.46
N ILE A 54 -7.88 7.30 3.29
CA ILE A 54 -9.31 7.16 3.01
C ILE A 54 -9.74 8.28 2.05
N VAL A 55 -10.31 7.89 0.91
CA VAL A 55 -10.89 8.81 -0.08
C VAL A 55 -12.41 8.77 0.06
N ASN A 56 -12.98 9.82 0.64
CA ASN A 56 -14.41 9.97 0.89
C ASN A 56 -15.03 11.18 0.15
N PHE A 57 -14.35 11.65 -0.89
CA PHE A 57 -14.77 12.75 -1.75
C PHE A 57 -14.77 12.29 -3.21
N GLU A 58 -15.46 13.06 -4.07
CA GLU A 58 -15.56 12.76 -5.50
C GLU A 58 -14.21 12.98 -6.20
N CYS A 59 -13.85 12.05 -7.08
CA CYS A 59 -12.64 12.12 -7.90
C CYS A 59 -12.99 11.79 -9.34
N ASP A 60 -12.41 12.51 -10.29
CA ASP A 60 -12.50 12.13 -11.69
C ASP A 60 -11.79 10.79 -11.93
N PHE A 61 -12.44 9.89 -12.67
CA PHE A 61 -11.95 8.52 -12.86
C PHE A 61 -10.70 8.49 -13.75
N ASP A 62 -10.71 9.20 -14.87
CA ASP A 62 -9.63 9.18 -15.85
C ASP A 62 -8.39 9.89 -15.31
N GLU A 63 -8.59 10.99 -14.58
CA GLU A 63 -7.52 11.65 -13.83
C GLU A 63 -6.94 10.72 -12.76
N SER A 64 -7.77 10.06 -11.97
CA SER A 64 -7.32 9.13 -10.92
C SER A 64 -6.54 7.93 -11.50
N LYS A 65 -7.00 7.40 -12.64
CA LYS A 65 -6.31 6.33 -13.35
C LYS A 65 -4.96 6.77 -13.87
N THR A 66 -4.89 7.96 -14.47
CA THR A 66 -3.66 8.53 -15.02
C THR A 66 -2.63 8.75 -13.90
N ASN A 67 -3.08 9.31 -12.76
CA ASN A 67 -2.23 9.51 -11.59
C ASN A 67 -1.71 8.19 -11.01
N LEU A 68 -2.59 7.18 -10.83
CA LEU A 68 -2.18 5.87 -10.33
C LEU A 68 -1.10 5.23 -11.21
N LEU A 69 -1.27 5.27 -12.54
CA LEU A 69 -0.28 4.70 -13.48
C LEU A 69 1.05 5.44 -13.41
N LYS A 70 1.03 6.77 -13.27
CA LYS A 70 2.24 7.56 -13.08
C LYS A 70 2.96 7.18 -11.79
N THR A 71 2.24 7.10 -10.67
CA THR A 71 2.83 6.75 -9.37
C THR A 71 3.33 5.31 -9.32
N LEU A 72 2.71 4.40 -10.07
CA LEU A 72 3.24 3.04 -10.28
C LEU A 72 4.60 3.04 -10.99
N GLU A 73 4.77 3.90 -12.00
CA GLU A 73 6.05 4.06 -12.68
C GLU A 73 7.12 4.62 -11.73
N GLU A 74 6.78 5.67 -10.98
CA GLU A 74 7.68 6.24 -9.96
C GLU A 74 8.07 5.20 -8.88
N PHE A 75 7.12 4.36 -8.45
CA PHE A 75 7.37 3.26 -7.52
C PHE A 75 8.34 2.24 -8.11
N ARG A 76 8.17 1.88 -9.39
CA ARG A 76 9.07 0.95 -10.10
C ARG A 76 10.48 1.52 -10.17
N GLU A 77 10.64 2.78 -10.54
CA GLU A 77 11.94 3.46 -10.58
C GLU A 77 12.59 3.50 -9.19
N ALA A 78 11.82 3.77 -8.13
CA ALA A 78 12.32 3.76 -6.76
C ALA A 78 12.80 2.37 -6.31
N PHE A 79 12.07 1.31 -6.68
CA PHE A 79 12.46 -0.08 -6.43
C PHE A 79 13.74 -0.47 -7.19
N GLU A 80 13.82 -0.16 -8.49
CA GLU A 80 15.00 -0.48 -9.32
C GLU A 80 16.27 0.21 -8.80
N ASN A 81 16.13 1.38 -8.21
CA ASN A 81 17.23 2.14 -7.60
C ASN A 81 17.49 1.78 -6.12
N GLY A 82 16.75 0.85 -5.53
CA GLY A 82 16.89 0.47 -4.11
C GLY A 82 16.61 1.62 -3.15
N ASN A 83 15.65 2.49 -3.48
CA ASN A 83 15.32 3.71 -2.74
C ASN A 83 13.99 3.60 -1.97
N LEU A 84 13.45 2.41 -1.77
CA LEU A 84 12.27 2.26 -0.92
C LEU A 84 12.65 2.37 0.58
N PRO A 85 11.73 2.82 1.45
CA PRO A 85 11.98 2.91 2.88
C PRO A 85 12.24 1.55 3.51
N ASP A 86 13.10 1.49 4.52
CA ASP A 86 13.38 0.27 5.28
C ASP A 86 12.33 -0.03 6.37
N HIS A 87 11.30 0.82 6.52
CA HIS A 87 10.29 0.72 7.56
C HIS A 87 8.92 1.25 7.11
N HIS A 88 7.85 0.53 7.46
CA HIS A 88 6.45 0.93 7.30
C HIS A 88 5.75 1.02 8.66
N ARG A 89 4.94 2.07 8.88
CA ARG A 89 4.28 2.34 10.18
C ARG A 89 3.51 1.16 10.75
N LEU A 90 2.82 0.38 9.89
CA LEU A 90 2.04 -0.79 10.30
C LEU A 90 2.81 -2.10 10.18
N PHE A 91 3.69 -2.23 9.19
CA PHE A 91 4.28 -3.52 8.79
C PHE A 91 5.71 -3.71 9.29
N GLY A 92 6.21 -2.77 10.09
CA GLY A 92 7.55 -2.80 10.67
C GLY A 92 8.62 -2.65 9.60
N ASN A 93 9.76 -3.32 9.79
CA ASN A 93 10.86 -3.29 8.83
C ASN A 93 10.40 -3.86 7.49
N MET A 94 10.80 -3.20 6.40
CA MET A 94 10.41 -3.53 5.04
C MET A 94 11.64 -3.70 4.17
N THR A 95 11.72 -4.83 3.48
CA THR A 95 12.62 -5.00 2.33
C THR A 95 11.94 -4.51 1.05
N GLU A 96 12.70 -4.29 -0.01
CA GLU A 96 12.20 -4.04 -1.36
C GLU A 96 11.17 -5.11 -1.81
N LYS A 97 11.42 -6.37 -1.43
CA LYS A 97 10.51 -7.49 -1.69
C LYS A 97 9.21 -7.38 -0.87
N ASP A 98 9.27 -6.89 0.37
CA ASP A 98 8.08 -6.68 1.19
C ASP A 98 7.18 -5.61 0.60
N TRP A 99 7.75 -4.50 0.14
CA TRP A 99 6.99 -3.44 -0.52
C TRP A 99 6.29 -3.95 -1.76
N THR A 100 7.04 -4.54 -2.69
CA THR A 100 6.47 -5.08 -3.93
C THR A 100 5.41 -6.16 -3.68
N PHE A 101 5.61 -7.04 -2.70
CA PHE A 101 4.63 -8.05 -2.32
C PHE A 101 3.33 -7.45 -1.77
N LEU A 102 3.42 -6.51 -0.82
CA LEU A 102 2.24 -5.90 -0.21
C LEU A 102 1.49 -4.97 -1.16
N GLU A 103 2.20 -4.18 -1.96
CA GLU A 103 1.58 -3.31 -2.98
C GLU A 103 0.87 -4.15 -4.05
N PHE A 104 1.48 -5.26 -4.50
CA PHE A 104 0.80 -6.20 -5.40
C PHE A 104 -0.49 -6.76 -4.78
N LYS A 105 -0.43 -7.24 -3.53
CA LYS A 105 -1.62 -7.77 -2.83
C LYS A 105 -2.71 -6.72 -2.63
N HIS A 106 -2.33 -5.47 -2.37
CA HIS A 106 -3.24 -4.34 -2.20
C HIS A 106 -3.93 -3.96 -3.52
N LEU A 107 -3.15 -3.80 -4.59
CA LEU A 107 -3.67 -3.49 -5.91
C LEU A 107 -4.56 -4.62 -6.43
N ASP A 108 -4.15 -5.88 -6.30
CA ASP A 108 -4.96 -7.05 -6.66
C ASP A 108 -6.29 -7.10 -5.88
N HIS A 109 -6.25 -6.86 -4.56
CA HIS A 109 -7.45 -6.81 -3.74
C HIS A 109 -8.46 -5.77 -4.24
N HIS A 110 -8.00 -4.58 -4.62
CA HIS A 110 -8.89 -3.54 -5.09
C HIS A 110 -9.25 -3.66 -6.57
N LEU A 111 -8.35 -4.05 -7.46
CA LEU A 111 -8.63 -4.11 -8.90
C LEU A 111 -9.57 -5.24 -9.28
N LYS A 112 -9.62 -6.33 -8.48
CA LYS A 112 -10.60 -7.41 -8.63
C LYS A 112 -12.06 -6.93 -8.63
N GLN A 113 -12.38 -5.83 -7.95
CA GLN A 113 -13.75 -5.28 -7.96
C GLN A 113 -14.18 -4.76 -9.35
N PHE A 114 -13.22 -4.54 -10.26
CA PHE A 114 -13.45 -4.13 -11.63
C PHE A 114 -13.49 -5.31 -12.63
N ASN A 115 -13.49 -6.56 -12.13
CA ASN A 115 -13.35 -7.77 -12.95
C ASN A 115 -12.08 -7.80 -13.82
N VAL A 116 -11.00 -7.19 -13.32
CA VAL A 116 -9.66 -7.25 -13.91
C VAL A 116 -8.85 -8.31 -13.17
#